data_AF-A0AAV2GHX5-F1
#
_entry.id   AF-A0AAV2GHX5-F1
#
_cell.length_a   1.000
_cell.length_b   1.000
_cell.length_c   1.000
_cell.angle_alpha   90.00
_cell.angle_beta   90.00
_cell.angle_gamma   90.00
#
_symmetry.space_group_name_H-M   'P 1'
#
loop_
_entity.id
_entity.type
_entity.pdbx_description
1 polymer ?
#
loop_
_entity_poly.entity_id
_entity_poly.type
_entity_poly.pdbx_seq_one_letter_code
_entity_poly.pdbx_strand_id
1 'polypeptide(L)'
;MLTAEMKEIRKSFETGPAQVEKMCGNALGMVVNMTDTDIAANGVSREEEERKSSNGVWPEWMKAGDRRLLQASTVTPDVVVAADESRKYRKVAEAPKKSSERYGLELYGKGRRVCG
;
A
#
# COMPACT_ATOMS: atom_id res chain seq x y z
N MET A 1 32.30 24.94 -27.93
CA MET A 1 30.88 25.12 -28.32
C MET A 1 29.95 24.03 -27.79
N LEU A 2 30.42 22.80 -27.52
CA LEU A 2 29.57 21.66 -27.10
C LEU A 2 29.15 21.63 -25.61
N THR A 3 29.66 22.52 -24.76
CA THR A 3 29.42 22.46 -23.30
C THR A 3 28.19 23.22 -22.83
N ALA A 4 27.64 24.14 -23.64
CA ALA A 4 26.45 24.91 -23.30
C ALA A 4 25.16 24.09 -23.50
N GLU A 5 25.03 23.45 -24.67
CA GLU A 5 23.91 22.54 -24.98
C GLU A 5 23.78 21.40 -23.95
N MET A 6 24.92 20.81 -23.54
CA MET A 6 24.95 19.74 -22.54
C MET A 6 24.44 20.19 -21.16
N LYS A 7 24.60 21.46 -20.81
CA LYS A 7 24.09 22.03 -19.55
C LYS A 7 22.58 22.24 -19.60
N GLU A 8 22.04 22.67 -20.74
CA GLU A 8 20.60 22.88 -20.89
C GLU A 8 19.84 21.55 -20.95
N ILE A 9 20.40 20.52 -21.59
CA ILE A 9 19.85 19.15 -21.56
C ILE A 9 19.81 18.59 -20.13
N ARG A 10 20.84 18.88 -19.31
CA ARG A 10 20.86 18.45 -17.91
C ARG A 10 19.76 19.13 -17.09
N LYS A 11 19.59 20.44 -17.24
CA LYS A 11 18.54 21.19 -16.53
C LYS A 11 17.13 20.70 -16.89
N SER A 12 16.86 20.41 -18.16
CA SER A 12 15.53 19.93 -18.57
C SER A 12 15.23 18.55 -17.97
N PHE A 13 16.24 17.68 -17.88
CA PHE A 13 16.13 16.39 -17.20
C PHE A 13 15.93 16.50 -15.68
N GLU A 14 16.53 17.49 -15.03
CA GLU A 14 16.36 17.73 -13.59
C GLU A 14 14.99 18.38 -13.28
N THR A 15 14.50 19.25 -14.16
CA THR A 15 13.25 20.01 -13.96
C THR A 15 12.01 19.18 -14.32
N GLY A 16 12.10 18.28 -15.30
CA GLY A 16 10.98 17.46 -15.78
C GLY A 16 10.30 16.64 -14.67
N PRO A 17 11.04 15.80 -13.90
CA PRO A 17 10.47 14.99 -12.82
C PRO A 17 9.77 15.83 -11.76
N ALA A 18 10.36 16.96 -11.36
CA ALA A 18 9.77 17.87 -10.37
C ALA A 18 8.43 18.47 -10.86
N GLN A 19 8.33 18.76 -12.15
CA GLN A 19 7.08 19.25 -12.75
C GLN A 19 6.00 18.17 -12.77
N VAL A 20 6.36 16.93 -13.11
CA VAL A 20 5.42 15.78 -13.08
C VAL A 20 4.95 15.52 -11.65
N GLU A 21 5.85 15.51 -10.68
CA GLU A 21 5.50 15.33 -9.27
C GLU A 21 4.50 16.39 -8.80
N LYS A 22 4.72 17.66 -9.18
CA LYS A 22 3.80 18.75 -8.83
C LYS A 22 2.43 18.57 -9.48
N MET A 23 2.36 18.17 -10.75
CA MET A 23 1.09 17.92 -11.43
C MET A 23 0.35 16.72 -10.82
N CYS A 24 1.06 15.63 -10.52
CA CYS A 24 0.50 14.46 -9.84
C CYS A 24 0.03 14.81 -8.42
N GLY A 25 0.81 15.59 -7.66
CA GLY A 25 0.43 16.06 -6.33
C GLY A 25 -0.81 16.95 -6.36
N ASN A 26 -0.90 17.87 -7.33
CA ASN A 26 -2.10 18.70 -7.52
C ASN A 26 -3.33 17.85 -7.88
N ALA A 27 -3.20 16.90 -8.79
CA ALA A 27 -4.29 16.01 -9.18
C ALA A 27 -4.75 15.12 -8.02
N LEU A 28 -3.81 14.53 -7.26
CA LEU A 28 -4.12 13.74 -6.07
C LEU A 28 -4.77 14.60 -4.99
N GLY A 29 -4.31 15.83 -4.78
CA GLY A 29 -4.93 16.77 -3.84
C GLY A 29 -6.36 17.12 -4.21
N MET A 30 -6.67 17.30 -5.50
CA MET A 30 -8.05 17.50 -5.95
C MET A 30 -8.93 16.28 -5.65
N VAL A 31 -8.45 15.07 -5.95
CA VAL A 31 -9.20 13.84 -5.66
C VAL A 31 -9.46 13.70 -4.17
N VAL A 32 -8.44 13.89 -3.33
CA VAL A 32 -8.58 13.79 -1.86
C VAL A 32 -9.55 14.84 -1.32
N ASN A 33 -9.42 16.09 -1.74
CA ASN A 33 -10.32 17.15 -1.27
C ASN A 33 -11.79 16.90 -1.68
N MET A 34 -12.01 16.38 -2.89
CA MET A 34 -13.35 16.00 -3.35
C MET A 34 -13.90 14.83 -2.54
N THR A 35 -13.10 13.79 -2.29
CA THR A 35 -13.53 12.65 -1.47
C THR A 35 -13.79 13.04 -0.02
N ASP A 36 -12.94 13.88 0.58
CA ASP A 36 -13.13 14.34 1.96
C ASP A 36 -14.42 15.16 2.10
N THR A 37 -14.73 15.98 1.09
CA THR A 37 -15.97 16.76 1.04
C THR A 37 -17.19 15.84 0.88
N ASP A 38 -17.12 14.85 0.01
CA ASP A 38 -18.19 13.87 -0.22
C ASP A 38 -18.44 12.98 1.01
N ILE A 39 -17.38 12.55 1.70
CA ILE A 39 -17.45 11.76 2.94
C ILE A 39 -18.09 12.61 4.06
N ALA A 40 -17.67 13.87 4.20
CA ALA A 40 -18.23 14.79 5.18
C ALA A 40 -19.71 15.13 4.90
N ALA A 41 -20.07 15.28 3.62
CA ALA A 41 -21.44 15.61 3.20
C ALA A 41 -22.40 14.42 3.30
N ASN A 42 -21.94 13.20 2.97
CA ASN A 42 -22.81 12.02 2.95
C ASN A 42 -22.88 11.29 4.30
N GLY A 43 -22.10 11.69 5.32
CA GLY A 43 -22.18 11.10 6.66
C GLY A 43 -21.95 9.59 6.70
N VAL A 44 -21.34 9.03 5.65
CA VAL A 44 -21.09 7.59 5.53
C VAL A 44 -19.94 7.29 6.47
N SER A 45 -20.28 6.71 7.62
CA SER A 45 -19.28 6.11 8.50
C SER A 45 -18.41 5.16 7.67
N ARG A 46 -17.09 5.20 7.86
CA ARG A 46 -16.12 4.30 7.20
C ARG A 46 -16.55 2.82 7.24
N GLU A 47 -17.32 2.45 8.26
CA GLU A 47 -17.91 1.13 8.48
C GLU A 47 -19.01 0.74 7.47
N GLU A 48 -19.70 1.70 6.86
CA GLU A 48 -20.76 1.46 5.87
C GLU A 48 -20.18 1.29 4.46
N GLU A 49 -19.09 1.97 4.13
CA GLU A 49 -18.30 1.68 2.92
C GLU A 49 -17.63 0.31 2.97
N GLU A 50 -17.12 -0.13 4.13
CA GLU A 50 -16.56 -1.49 4.29
C GLU A 50 -17.61 -2.57 4.02
N ARG A 51 -18.87 -2.36 4.44
CA ARG A 51 -19.98 -3.27 4.10
C ARG A 51 -20.35 -3.21 2.62
N LYS A 52 -20.23 -2.04 1.96
CA LYS A 52 -20.50 -1.88 0.53
C LYS A 52 -19.37 -2.41 -0.37
N SER A 53 -18.15 -2.47 0.15
CA SER A 53 -16.99 -3.10 -0.49
C SER A 53 -17.08 -4.63 -0.51
N SER A 54 -18.02 -5.22 0.24
CA SER A 54 -18.37 -6.64 0.07
C SER A 54 -18.97 -6.96 -1.31
N ASN A 55 -19.54 -5.95 -1.98
CA ASN A 55 -20.02 -6.01 -3.36
C ASN A 55 -19.01 -5.41 -4.37
N GLY A 56 -17.78 -5.09 -3.94
CA GLY A 56 -16.71 -4.69 -4.84
C GLY A 56 -16.37 -5.81 -5.80
N VAL A 57 -16.27 -5.51 -7.09
CA VAL A 57 -15.93 -6.48 -8.15
C VAL A 57 -14.52 -7.02 -7.86
N TRP A 58 -14.47 -8.17 -7.19
CA TRP A 58 -13.22 -8.87 -6.95
C TRP A 58 -12.67 -9.41 -8.27
N PRO A 59 -11.34 -9.38 -8.47
CA PRO A 59 -10.74 -9.94 -9.67
C PRO A 59 -11.10 -11.42 -9.85
N GLU A 60 -11.28 -11.84 -11.10
CA GLU A 60 -11.65 -13.23 -11.45
C GLU A 60 -10.62 -14.27 -10.99
N TRP A 61 -9.35 -13.87 -10.92
CA TRP A 61 -8.26 -14.72 -10.45
C TRP A 61 -8.26 -14.95 -8.93
N MET A 62 -9.06 -14.20 -8.17
CA MET A 62 -9.09 -14.29 -6.71
C MET A 62 -10.22 -15.18 -6.22
N LYS A 63 -9.87 -16.26 -5.52
CA LYS A 63 -10.83 -17.24 -4.98
C LYS A 63 -11.63 -16.65 -3.81
N ALA A 64 -12.88 -17.10 -3.65
CA ALA A 64 -13.77 -16.65 -2.58
C ALA A 64 -13.18 -16.81 -1.17
N GLY A 65 -12.37 -17.85 -0.94
CA GLY A 65 -11.71 -18.08 0.34
C GLY A 65 -10.63 -17.04 0.70
N ASP A 66 -10.06 -16.34 -0.27
CA ASP A 66 -9.07 -15.29 -0.05
C ASP A 66 -9.75 -13.93 0.13
N ARG A 67 -10.87 -13.70 -0.56
CA ARG A 67 -11.76 -12.54 -0.36
C ARG A 67 -12.26 -12.48 1.09
N ARG A 68 -12.72 -13.63 1.61
CA ARG A 68 -13.20 -13.75 3.00
C ARG A 68 -12.10 -13.48 4.02
N LEU A 69 -10.85 -13.79 3.71
CA LEU A 69 -9.72 -13.47 4.59
C LEU A 69 -9.41 -11.98 4.60
N LEU A 70 -9.38 -11.34 3.43
CA LEU A 70 -9.10 -9.91 3.31
C LEU A 70 -10.18 -9.03 3.94
N GLN A 71 -11.41 -9.55 4.00
CA GLN A 71 -12.54 -8.93 4.71
C GLN A 71 -12.58 -9.24 6.21
N ALA A 72 -11.83 -10.25 6.68
CA ALA A 72 -11.84 -10.60 8.10
C ALA A 72 -11.02 -9.60 8.90
N SER A 73 -11.65 -8.99 9.91
CA SER A 73 -11.02 -7.99 10.78
C SER A 73 -9.89 -8.54 11.65
N THR A 74 -9.84 -9.85 11.88
CA THR A 74 -8.78 -10.49 12.67
C THR A 74 -8.57 -11.92 12.18
N VAL A 75 -7.40 -12.18 11.62
CA VAL A 75 -6.94 -13.53 11.25
C VAL A 75 -5.82 -13.91 12.20
N THR A 76 -5.96 -15.02 12.94
CA THR A 76 -4.90 -15.54 13.80
C THR A 76 -3.80 -16.16 12.95
N PRO A 77 -2.57 -15.60 12.94
CA PRO A 77 -1.48 -16.14 12.13
C PRO A 77 -0.82 -17.34 12.83
N ASP A 78 -0.37 -18.31 12.04
CA ASP A 78 0.33 -19.49 12.55
C ASP A 78 1.78 -19.14 12.93
N VAL A 79 2.42 -18.25 12.14
CA VAL A 79 3.78 -17.78 12.40
C VAL A 79 3.94 -16.29 12.15
N VAL A 80 4.74 -15.66 13.01
CA VAL A 80 5.07 -14.24 12.96
C VAL A 80 6.54 -14.05 12.59
N VAL A 81 6.81 -13.24 11.57
CA VAL A 81 8.14 -12.87 11.08
C VAL A 81 8.33 -11.37 11.29
N ALA A 82 9.43 -10.98 11.93
CA ALA A 82 9.74 -9.57 12.15
C ALA A 82 11.22 -9.27 11.88
N ALA A 83 11.47 -8.17 11.17
CA ALA A 83 12.83 -7.74 10.81
C ALA A 83 13.62 -7.13 12.00
N ASP A 84 12.93 -6.83 13.10
CA ASP A 84 13.40 -6.08 14.27
C ASP A 84 13.90 -6.98 15.42
N GLU A 85 14.12 -8.27 15.15
CA GLU A 85 14.61 -9.28 16.11
C GLU A 85 13.67 -9.50 17.33
N SER A 86 12.50 -8.86 17.34
CA SER A 86 11.51 -8.98 18.42
C SER A 86 10.75 -10.31 18.38
N ARG A 87 10.82 -11.04 17.27
CA ARG A 87 10.01 -12.24 17.00
C ARG A 87 10.87 -13.42 16.55
N LYS A 88 10.25 -14.61 16.57
CA LYS A 88 10.89 -15.92 16.39
C LYS A 88 11.61 -16.11 15.05
N TYR A 89 11.20 -15.39 14.00
CA TYR A 89 11.78 -15.52 12.66
C TYR A 89 12.12 -14.16 12.09
N ARG A 90 13.33 -14.02 11.56
CA ARG A 90 13.80 -12.78 10.93
C ARG A 90 13.46 -12.72 9.45
N LYS A 91 13.46 -13.89 8.80
CA LYS A 91 13.18 -14.04 7.37
C LYS A 91 12.07 -15.04 7.14
N VAL A 92 11.27 -14.77 6.10
CA VAL A 92 10.21 -15.69 5.63
C VAL A 92 10.77 -17.07 5.28
N ALA A 93 12.02 -17.15 4.83
CA ALA A 93 12.70 -18.40 4.49
C ALA A 93 13.01 -19.29 5.70
N GLU A 94 13.08 -18.73 6.92
CA GLU A 94 13.36 -19.47 8.15
C GLU A 94 12.09 -20.07 8.77
N ALA A 95 10.92 -19.57 8.36
CA ALA A 95 9.64 -20.09 8.83
C ALA A 95 9.42 -21.54 8.33
N PRO A 96 8.94 -22.46 9.19
CA PRO A 96 8.76 -23.85 8.81
C PRO A 96 7.75 -23.98 7.67
N LYS A 97 8.16 -24.59 6.57
CA LYS A 97 7.26 -25.02 5.50
C LYS A 97 6.57 -26.31 5.96
N LYS A 98 5.43 -26.21 6.65
CA LYS A 98 4.64 -27.40 6.96
C LYS A 98 3.19 -27.26 6.53
N SER A 99 2.71 -28.39 6.03
CA SER A 99 1.33 -28.79 5.75
C SER A 99 0.79 -28.53 4.35
N SER A 100 -0.06 -29.47 3.92
CA SER A 100 -0.99 -29.43 2.79
C SER A 100 -2.20 -28.54 3.06
N GLU A 101 -2.29 -27.97 4.26
CA GLU A 101 -3.31 -27.01 4.69
C GLU A 101 -2.77 -25.57 4.68
N ARG A 102 -3.67 -24.59 4.68
CA ARG A 102 -3.35 -23.16 4.65
C ARG A 102 -2.46 -22.80 5.86
N TYR A 103 -1.36 -22.10 5.59
CA TYR A 103 -0.42 -21.62 6.59
C TYR A 103 -0.31 -20.09 6.53
N GLY A 104 -0.69 -19.40 7.60
CA GLY A 104 -0.71 -17.95 7.70
C GLY A 104 0.59 -17.39 8.27
N LEU A 105 1.19 -16.43 7.55
CA LEU A 105 2.37 -15.69 7.99
C LEU A 105 2.02 -14.21 8.23
N GLU A 106 2.31 -13.71 9.43
CA GLU A 106 2.23 -12.29 9.75
C GLU A 106 3.62 -11.65 9.62
N LEU A 107 3.72 -10.55 8.87
CA LEU A 107 4.98 -9.87 8.59
C LEU A 107 5.00 -8.47 9.23
N TYR A 108 5.98 -8.22 10.09
CA TYR A 108 6.21 -6.91 10.68
C TYR A 108 7.34 -6.19 9.93
N GLY A 109 7.02 -5.03 9.33
CA GLY A 109 7.97 -4.17 8.64
C GLY A 109 8.75 -3.26 9.60
N LYS A 110 10.01 -2.96 9.27
CA LYS A 110 10.80 -1.97 10.01
C LYS A 110 10.17 -0.59 9.76
N GLY A 111 9.64 0.04 10.81
CA GLY A 111 9.06 1.38 10.71
C GLY A 111 10.02 2.33 10.01
N ARG A 112 9.58 2.98 8.93
CA ARG A 112 10.33 4.07 8.30
C ARG A 112 10.52 5.14 9.38
N ARG A 113 11.77 5.38 9.80
CA ARG A 113 12.11 6.61 10.52
C ARG A 113 11.79 7.75 9.56
N VAL A 114 10.70 8.47 9.84
CA VAL A 114 10.46 9.80 9.29
C VAL A 114 11.60 10.67 9.83
N CYS A 115 12.53 11.04 8.94
CA CYS A 115 13.50 12.07 9.22
C CYS A 115 12.71 13.38 9.33
N GLY A 116 12.73 14.00 10.52
CA GLY A 116 12.27 15.37 10.72
C GLY A 116 13.30 16.39 10.28
#